data_AF-A0A1B0DL97-F1
#
_entry.id   AF-A0A1B0DL97-F1
#
_cell.length_a   1.000
_cell.length_b   1.000
_cell.length_c   1.000
_cell.angle_alpha   90.00
_cell.angle_beta   90.00
_cell.angle_gamma   90.00
#
_symmetry.space_group_name_H-M   'P 1'
#
loop_
_entity.id
_entity.type
_entity.pdbx_description
1 polymer ?
#
loop_
_entity_poly.entity_id
_entity_poly.type
_entity_poly.pdbx_seq_one_letter_code
_entity_poly.pdbx_strand_id
1 'polypeptide(L)'
;MFNNPNVILKEGTEQFDRFLELPQPLSFKVYIFNITNPDDVINNGALPMVQEVGPYVYKFLFLMMDLSLQSVLKEVEELGMLAPINEIIDDLFGENSQMIMRTTPRKLLFEGMEFCWPGRHGFADLICEIVKTQMTETMIILPDGTLSFAMLRHKNMTNNGVFRVHTGLDEPRDVHQIITWEDKTHNDVWPDNDDGTPSVCNQIKGSDGSAFRPLQETGETAFIFNTDIC
;
A
#
# COMPACT_ATOMS: atom_id res chain seq x y z
N MET A 1 -40.03 -12.46 5.96
CA MET A 1 -39.65 -11.94 4.63
C MET A 1 -38.11 -12.01 4.42
N PHE A 2 -37.42 -12.99 5.01
CA PHE A 2 -35.94 -13.00 5.14
C PHE A 2 -35.20 -14.10 4.37
N ASN A 3 -35.90 -14.98 3.64
CA ASN A 3 -35.25 -16.03 2.84
C ASN A 3 -35.12 -15.60 1.37
N ASN A 4 -34.32 -14.57 1.09
CA ASN A 4 -33.87 -14.34 -0.28
C ASN A 4 -32.52 -15.07 -0.45
N PRO A 5 -32.46 -16.21 -1.17
CA PRO A 5 -31.21 -16.94 -1.37
C PRO A 5 -30.17 -16.15 -2.19
N ASN A 6 -30.56 -15.04 -2.83
CA ASN A 6 -29.67 -14.23 -3.66
C ASN A 6 -28.88 -13.18 -2.86
N VAL A 7 -28.89 -13.21 -1.53
CA VAL A 7 -28.10 -12.29 -0.68
C VAL A 7 -27.08 -12.99 0.22
N ILE A 8 -26.86 -14.29 0.03
CA ILE A 8 -25.93 -15.11 0.82
C ILE A 8 -24.78 -15.63 -0.05
N LEU A 9 -23.61 -15.86 0.55
CA LEU A 9 -22.48 -16.50 -0.11
C LEU A 9 -22.62 -18.02 -0.03
N LYS A 10 -23.32 -18.58 -1.03
CA LYS A 10 -23.48 -20.02 -1.19
C LYS A 10 -23.33 -20.39 -2.65
N GLU A 11 -22.62 -21.50 -2.93
CA GLU A 11 -22.47 -22.03 -4.28
C GLU A 11 -23.82 -22.14 -5.02
N GLY A 12 -23.84 -21.67 -6.27
CA GLY A 12 -25.04 -21.62 -7.12
C GLY A 12 -25.94 -20.40 -6.91
N THR A 13 -25.57 -19.45 -6.04
CA THR A 13 -26.26 -18.17 -5.90
C THR A 13 -25.55 -17.08 -6.70
N GLU A 14 -26.31 -16.12 -7.24
CA GLU A 14 -25.74 -14.98 -7.99
C GLU A 14 -24.76 -14.16 -7.13
N GLN A 15 -25.01 -14.07 -5.83
CA GLN A 15 -24.16 -13.34 -4.90
C GLN A 15 -22.80 -14.00 -4.70
N PHE A 16 -22.74 -15.33 -4.75
CA PHE A 16 -21.49 -16.08 -4.72
C PHE A 16 -20.71 -15.92 -6.03
N ASP A 17 -21.39 -15.95 -7.17
CA ASP A 17 -20.74 -15.73 -8.48
C ASP A 17 -20.11 -14.32 -8.55
N ARG A 18 -20.82 -13.29 -8.06
CA ARG A 18 -20.32 -11.91 -7.97
C ARG A 18 -19.19 -11.73 -6.97
N PHE A 19 -19.12 -12.58 -5.95
CA PHE A 19 -18.03 -12.59 -4.97
C PHE A 19 -16.76 -13.21 -5.57
N LEU A 20 -16.89 -14.24 -6.41
CA LEU A 20 -15.77 -14.85 -7.12
C LEU A 20 -15.24 -13.97 -8.25
N GLU A 21 -16.14 -13.37 -9.03
CA GLU A 21 -15.77 -12.53 -10.16
C GLU A 21 -16.64 -11.27 -10.21
N LEU A 22 -15.98 -10.11 -10.15
CA LEU A 22 -16.68 -8.84 -10.22
C LEU A 22 -17.26 -8.64 -11.62
N PRO A 23 -18.56 -8.30 -11.75
CA PRO A 23 -19.23 -8.17 -13.04
C PRO A 23 -18.79 -6.94 -13.84
N GLN A 24 -18.00 -6.04 -13.25
CA GLN A 24 -17.52 -4.82 -13.88
C GLN A 24 -15.99 -4.73 -13.81
N PRO A 25 -15.30 -4.51 -14.95
CA PRO A 25 -13.86 -4.33 -14.95
C PRO A 25 -13.49 -3.00 -14.30
N LEU A 26 -12.52 -3.03 -13.40
CA LEU A 26 -12.06 -1.84 -12.68
C LEU A 26 -10.82 -1.26 -13.35
N SER A 27 -10.83 0.06 -13.48
CA SER A 27 -9.71 0.82 -14.01
C SER A 27 -9.04 1.59 -12.89
N PHE A 28 -7.76 1.31 -12.65
CA PHE A 28 -6.93 2.07 -11.74
C PHE A 28 -6.18 3.15 -12.51
N LYS A 29 -6.26 4.38 -12.02
CA LYS A 29 -5.66 5.54 -12.65
C LYS A 29 -4.63 6.12 -11.70
N VAL A 30 -3.38 6.13 -12.12
CA VAL A 30 -2.30 6.81 -11.39
C VAL A 30 -2.11 8.20 -11.95
N TYR A 31 -2.09 9.19 -11.07
CA TYR A 31 -1.69 10.56 -11.37
C TYR A 31 -0.40 10.84 -10.61
N ILE A 32 0.61 11.36 -11.31
CA ILE A 32 1.92 11.67 -10.72
C ILE A 32 2.08 13.19 -10.70
N PHE A 33 2.50 13.72 -9.57
CA PHE A 33 2.82 15.14 -9.44
C PHE A 33 4.28 15.40 -9.82
N ASN A 34 4.48 15.96 -11.01
CA ASN A 34 5.80 16.36 -11.50
C ASN A 34 6.22 17.70 -10.88
N ILE A 35 7.41 17.78 -10.29
CA ILE A 35 7.93 19.03 -9.71
C ILE A 35 8.56 19.88 -10.82
N THR A 36 8.12 21.14 -10.92
CA THR A 36 8.51 22.07 -12.00
C THR A 36 9.62 23.04 -11.62
N ASN A 37 9.92 23.19 -10.33
CA ASN A 37 10.98 24.06 -9.78
C ASN A 37 11.98 23.30 -8.88
N PRO A 38 12.53 22.14 -9.30
CA PRO A 38 13.35 21.30 -8.42
C PRO A 38 14.60 22.01 -7.89
N ASP A 39 15.26 22.82 -8.72
CA ASP A 39 16.49 23.53 -8.33
C ASP A 39 16.23 24.58 -7.23
N ASP A 40 15.09 25.26 -7.25
CA ASP A 40 14.71 26.23 -6.22
C ASP A 40 14.33 25.55 -4.91
N VAL A 41 13.68 24.38 -4.98
CA VAL A 41 13.35 23.59 -3.80
C VAL A 41 14.63 23.12 -3.12
N ILE A 42 15.56 22.54 -3.89
CA ILE A 42 16.79 21.95 -3.35
C ILE A 42 17.77 23.03 -2.87
N ASN A 43 18.02 24.06 -3.67
CA ASN A 43 19.09 25.02 -3.38
C ASN A 43 18.62 26.21 -2.53
N ASN A 44 17.34 26.58 -2.61
CA ASN A 44 16.80 27.79 -1.98
C ASN A 44 15.71 27.50 -0.92
N GLY A 45 15.33 26.23 -0.71
CA GLY A 45 14.26 25.85 0.21
C GLY A 45 12.88 26.38 -0.21
N ALA A 46 12.69 26.63 -1.51
CA ALA A 46 11.41 27.14 -2.03
C ALA A 46 10.30 26.09 -1.92
N LEU A 47 9.05 26.55 -1.90
CA LEU A 47 7.89 25.65 -1.94
C LEU A 47 7.85 24.90 -3.29
N PRO A 48 7.62 23.58 -3.29
CA PRO A 48 7.56 22.80 -4.52
C PRO A 48 6.31 23.15 -5.32
N MET A 49 6.52 23.50 -6.59
CA MET A 49 5.48 23.71 -7.59
C MET A 49 5.26 22.42 -8.36
N VAL A 50 4.08 21.80 -8.18
CA VAL A 50 3.73 20.53 -8.80
C VAL A 50 2.75 20.70 -9.97
N GLN A 51 2.91 19.85 -10.98
CA GLN A 51 1.98 19.69 -12.10
C GLN A 51 1.55 18.23 -12.19
N GLU A 52 0.24 17.99 -12.20
CA GLU A 52 -0.32 16.65 -12.39
C GLU A 52 -0.01 16.11 -13.80
N VAL A 53 0.46 14.88 -13.88
CA VAL A 53 0.74 14.15 -15.13
C VAL A 53 0.03 12.80 -15.07
N GLY A 54 -0.86 12.55 -16.03
CA GLY A 54 -1.66 11.33 -16.10
C GLY A 54 -2.97 11.53 -16.88
N PRO A 55 -3.93 10.59 -16.77
CA PRO A 55 -3.82 9.35 -15.99
C PRO A 55 -2.99 8.26 -16.70
N TYR A 56 -2.18 7.53 -15.92
CA TYR A 56 -1.65 6.23 -16.33
C TYR A 56 -2.67 5.17 -15.94
N VAL A 57 -3.31 4.55 -16.92
CA VAL A 57 -4.47 3.66 -16.71
C VAL A 57 -4.06 2.20 -16.75
N TYR A 58 -4.39 1.47 -15.69
CA TYR A 58 -4.15 0.04 -15.52
C TYR A 58 -5.48 -0.69 -15.34
N LYS A 59 -5.55 -1.92 -15.86
CA LYS A 59 -6.70 -2.82 -15.62
C LYS A 59 -6.40 -3.69 -14.42
N PHE A 60 -7.30 -3.68 -13.44
CA PHE A 60 -7.25 -4.63 -12.32
C PHE A 60 -8.09 -5.86 -12.65
N LEU A 61 -7.61 -7.03 -12.22
CA LEU A 61 -8.41 -8.25 -12.23
C LEU A 61 -9.24 -8.41 -10.94
N PHE A 62 -8.79 -7.81 -9.82
CA PHE A 62 -9.45 -7.85 -8.50
C PHE A 62 -9.31 -6.50 -7.76
N LEU A 63 -10.28 -6.12 -6.91
CA LEU A 63 -10.23 -4.88 -6.12
C LEU A 63 -9.25 -5.02 -4.96
N MET A 64 -8.26 -4.13 -4.84
CA MET A 64 -7.92 -3.39 -3.60
C MET A 64 -7.34 -2.03 -3.97
N MET A 65 -7.78 -0.98 -3.27
CA MET A 65 -7.39 0.41 -3.54
C MET A 65 -6.21 0.78 -2.64
N ASP A 66 -5.07 1.06 -3.30
CA ASP A 66 -3.76 1.30 -2.67
C ASP A 66 -3.43 2.80 -2.59
N LEU A 67 -3.01 3.24 -1.41
CA LEU A 67 -2.08 4.36 -1.23
C LEU A 67 -1.21 4.12 0.02
N SER A 68 0.01 3.60 -0.13
CA SER A 68 1.07 3.82 0.87
C SER A 68 2.40 4.16 0.20
N LEU A 69 3.03 5.24 0.64
CA LEU A 69 4.24 5.79 0.00
C LEU A 69 5.15 6.41 1.05
N GLN A 70 5.50 5.70 2.12
CA GLN A 70 6.50 6.17 3.11
C GLN A 70 7.24 5.02 3.81
N SER A 71 7.98 4.19 3.08
CA SER A 71 8.97 3.30 3.70
C SER A 71 10.31 4.04 3.83
N VAL A 72 11.13 4.02 2.78
CA VAL A 72 12.59 4.19 2.91
C VAL A 72 13.06 5.52 3.52
N LEU A 73 12.46 6.67 3.17
CA LEU A 73 12.96 7.97 3.65
C LEU A 73 12.64 8.23 5.13
N LYS A 74 11.49 7.75 5.60
CA LYS A 74 11.06 7.96 6.99
C LYS A 74 11.99 7.25 7.96
N GLU A 75 12.44 6.05 7.60
CA GLU A 75 13.34 5.25 8.43
C GLU A 75 14.75 5.87 8.52
N VAL A 76 15.25 6.52 7.46
CA VAL A 76 16.56 7.19 7.48
C VAL A 76 16.53 8.46 8.34
N GLU A 77 15.41 9.20 8.36
CA GLU A 77 15.25 10.40 9.19
C GLU A 77 15.23 10.06 10.71
N GLU A 78 14.67 8.91 11.10
CA GLU A 78 14.60 8.49 12.51
C GLU A 78 15.96 8.06 13.10
N LEU A 79 16.97 7.76 12.26
CA LEU A 79 18.31 7.37 12.72
C LEU A 79 19.14 8.55 13.26
N GLY A 80 18.62 9.79 13.22
CA GLY A 80 19.27 10.96 13.81
C GLY A 80 20.65 11.29 13.20
N MET A 81 20.94 10.75 12.01
CA MET A 81 22.22 10.90 11.35
C MET A 81 22.30 12.27 10.66
N LEU A 82 23.01 13.21 11.29
CA LEU A 82 23.30 14.59 10.84
C LEU A 82 24.22 14.66 9.60
N ALA A 83 24.25 13.65 8.75
CA ALA A 83 24.98 13.75 7.48
C ALA A 83 24.16 14.62 6.50
N PRO A 84 24.82 15.49 5.71
CA PRO A 84 24.11 16.30 4.72
C PRO A 84 23.39 15.36 3.75
N ILE A 85 22.06 15.48 3.68
CA ILE A 85 21.15 14.61 2.91
C ILE A 85 21.63 14.40 1.47
N ASN A 86 22.25 15.43 0.86
CA ASN A 86 22.79 15.34 -0.49
C ASN A 86 23.94 14.33 -0.65
N GLU A 87 24.88 14.27 0.30
CA GLU A 87 25.98 13.29 0.26
C GLU A 87 25.45 11.87 0.43
N ILE A 88 24.45 11.68 1.30
CA ILE A 88 23.79 10.39 1.50
C ILE A 88 23.09 9.94 0.21
N ILE A 89 22.42 10.86 -0.50
CA ILE A 89 21.69 10.52 -1.73
C ILE A 89 22.65 10.10 -2.85
N ASP A 90 23.75 10.81 -3.05
CA ASP A 90 24.76 10.44 -4.05
C ASP A 90 25.37 9.07 -3.73
N ASP A 91 25.68 8.82 -2.45
CA ASP A 91 26.21 7.54 -1.98
C ASP A 91 25.20 6.39 -2.11
N LEU A 92 23.90 6.69 -1.98
CA LEU A 92 22.83 5.70 -2.02
C LEU A 92 22.32 5.40 -3.43
N PHE A 93 22.22 6.40 -4.29
CA PHE A 93 21.58 6.33 -5.62
C PHE A 93 22.54 6.64 -6.78
N GLY A 94 23.82 6.90 -6.49
CA GLY A 94 24.90 7.08 -7.47
C GLY A 94 25.22 8.55 -7.73
N GLU A 95 26.36 8.82 -8.36
CA GLU A 95 26.84 10.20 -8.60
C GLU A 95 25.83 11.07 -9.36
N ASN A 96 25.58 12.28 -8.86
CA ASN A 96 24.60 13.27 -9.35
C ASN A 96 23.14 12.91 -9.04
N SER A 97 22.92 12.10 -8.02
CA SER A 97 21.58 11.84 -7.52
C SER A 97 21.13 13.01 -6.65
N GLN A 98 19.97 13.56 -6.99
CA GLN A 98 19.34 14.63 -6.23
C GLN A 98 18.19 14.05 -5.41
N MET A 99 17.83 14.75 -4.33
CA MET A 99 16.64 14.42 -3.52
C MET A 99 15.38 14.32 -4.40
N ILE A 100 15.32 15.09 -5.48
CA ILE A 100 14.30 14.98 -6.52
C ILE A 100 14.89 14.26 -7.73
N MET A 101 14.51 13.00 -7.90
CA MET A 101 14.97 12.18 -9.03
C MET A 101 14.00 12.22 -10.20
N ARG A 102 14.54 12.24 -11.43
CA ARG A 102 13.75 12.05 -12.66
C ARG A 102 13.67 10.57 -13.00
N THR A 103 12.45 10.05 -13.11
CA THR A 103 12.19 8.66 -13.47
C THR A 103 10.96 8.55 -14.38
N THR A 104 10.75 7.38 -14.97
CA THR A 104 9.53 7.10 -15.73
C THR A 104 8.45 6.51 -14.79
N PRO A 105 7.16 6.72 -15.08
CA PRO A 105 6.06 6.13 -14.32
C PRO A 105 6.17 4.61 -14.20
N ARG A 106 6.56 3.95 -15.30
CA ARG A 106 6.73 2.49 -15.35
C ARG A 106 7.85 2.03 -14.40
N LYS A 107 8.96 2.77 -14.35
CA LYS A 107 10.07 2.47 -13.45
C LYS A 107 9.71 2.72 -11.99
N LEU A 108 9.06 3.84 -11.67
CA LEU A 108 8.62 4.13 -10.30
C LEU A 108 7.60 3.10 -9.77
N LEU A 109 6.64 2.74 -10.60
CA LEU A 109 5.53 1.89 -10.17
C LEU A 109 5.89 0.40 -10.16
N PHE A 110 6.62 -0.12 -11.15
CA PHE A 110 6.76 -1.58 -11.33
C PHE A 110 8.19 -2.07 -11.56
N GLU A 111 8.99 -1.42 -12.42
CA GLU A 111 10.34 -1.94 -12.74
C GLU A 111 11.34 -1.70 -11.63
N GLY A 112 11.14 -0.62 -10.88
CA GLY A 112 11.89 -0.19 -9.70
C GLY A 112 13.08 0.71 -9.95
N MET A 113 13.37 1.50 -8.93
CA MET A 113 14.53 2.35 -8.79
C MET A 113 15.61 1.57 -8.04
N GLU A 114 16.77 1.46 -8.66
CA GLU A 114 17.92 0.75 -8.12
C GLU A 114 18.73 1.67 -7.20
N PHE A 115 19.23 1.10 -6.11
CA PHE A 115 20.06 1.75 -5.11
C PHE A 115 20.85 0.65 -4.36
N CYS A 116 21.79 1.00 -3.48
CA CYS A 116 22.64 0.01 -2.80
C CYS A 116 23.39 -0.99 -3.71
N TRP A 117 24.01 -0.52 -4.80
CA TRP A 117 24.92 -1.34 -5.63
C TRP A 117 26.12 -1.86 -4.83
N PRO A 118 26.62 -3.09 -5.13
CA PRO A 118 27.82 -3.64 -4.51
C PRO A 118 29.08 -2.80 -4.76
N GLY A 119 30.04 -2.87 -3.83
CA GLY A 119 31.33 -2.19 -3.95
C GLY A 119 31.37 -0.77 -3.37
N ARG A 120 30.32 -0.40 -2.62
CA ARG A 120 30.32 0.82 -1.80
C ARG A 120 31.16 0.66 -0.54
N HIS A 121 31.56 1.79 0.03
CA HIS A 121 32.41 1.84 1.20
C HIS A 121 31.93 2.94 2.16
N GLY A 122 32.36 2.87 3.41
CA GLY A 122 32.04 3.90 4.40
C GLY A 122 30.57 3.90 4.81
N PHE A 123 29.98 5.09 4.92
CA PHE A 123 28.61 5.28 5.42
C PHE A 123 27.54 4.68 4.51
N ALA A 124 27.76 4.69 3.20
CA ALA A 124 26.85 4.11 2.23
C ALA A 124 26.61 2.61 2.50
N ASP A 125 27.67 1.87 2.84
CA ASP A 125 27.60 0.43 3.14
C ASP A 125 26.79 0.17 4.41
N LEU A 126 27.04 0.95 5.48
CA LEU A 126 26.28 0.87 6.73
C LEU A 126 24.78 1.14 6.52
N ILE A 127 24.42 2.19 5.79
CA ILE A 127 23.01 2.51 5.52
C ILE A 127 22.37 1.40 4.69
N CYS A 128 23.06 0.88 3.67
CA CYS A 128 22.55 -0.23 2.86
C CYS A 128 22.32 -1.50 3.70
N GLU A 129 23.18 -1.80 4.67
CA GLU A 129 22.96 -2.91 5.60
C GLU A 129 21.77 -2.67 6.53
N ILE A 130 21.58 -1.45 7.03
CA ILE A 130 20.40 -1.10 7.82
C ILE A 130 19.12 -1.25 6.99
N VAL A 131 19.11 -0.72 5.76
CA VAL A 131 17.95 -0.85 4.87
C VAL A 131 17.64 -2.33 4.58
N LYS A 132 18.66 -3.18 4.40
CA LYS A 132 18.47 -4.63 4.24
C LYS A 132 17.76 -5.28 5.44
N THR A 133 18.00 -4.79 6.66
CA THR A 133 17.33 -5.32 7.87
C THR A 133 15.89 -4.87 8.03
N GLN A 134 15.49 -3.77 7.38
CA GLN A 134 14.16 -3.17 7.47
C GLN A 134 13.42 -3.21 6.13
N MET A 135 13.77 -4.16 5.25
CA MET A 135 13.11 -4.27 3.95
C MET A 135 11.62 -4.54 4.11
N THR A 136 10.84 -3.82 3.31
CA THR A 136 9.41 -4.05 3.09
C THR A 136 9.20 -4.76 1.76
N GLU A 137 7.96 -5.19 1.49
CA GLU A 137 7.62 -5.89 0.25
C GLU A 137 7.87 -5.05 -1.02
N THR A 138 7.91 -3.72 -0.89
CA THR A 138 8.23 -2.79 -1.99
C THR A 138 9.68 -2.88 -2.50
N MET A 139 10.56 -3.57 -1.77
CA MET A 139 11.99 -3.69 -2.07
C MET A 139 12.39 -5.14 -2.37
N ILE A 140 13.33 -5.32 -3.29
CA ILE A 140 13.96 -6.62 -3.59
C ILE A 140 15.48 -6.46 -3.66
N ILE A 141 16.18 -7.57 -3.48
CA ILE A 141 17.61 -7.70 -3.77
C ILE A 141 17.75 -8.32 -5.17
N LEU A 142 18.43 -7.63 -6.08
CA LEU A 142 18.76 -8.11 -7.41
C LEU A 142 19.91 -9.13 -7.34
N PRO A 143 20.11 -9.97 -8.38
CA PRO A 143 21.11 -11.04 -8.36
C PRO A 143 22.56 -10.59 -8.14
N ASP A 144 22.86 -9.34 -8.50
CA ASP A 144 24.16 -8.71 -8.28
C ASP A 144 24.35 -8.20 -6.83
N GLY A 145 23.29 -8.15 -6.02
CA GLY A 145 23.31 -7.62 -4.65
C GLY A 145 22.75 -6.20 -4.54
N THR A 146 22.36 -5.59 -5.65
CA THR A 146 21.74 -4.25 -5.70
C THR A 146 20.33 -4.28 -5.10
N LEU A 147 19.95 -3.24 -4.34
CA LEU A 147 18.58 -3.08 -3.87
C LEU A 147 17.72 -2.39 -4.93
N SER A 148 16.46 -2.80 -5.06
CA SER A 148 15.55 -2.20 -6.02
C SER A 148 14.17 -1.97 -5.42
N PHE A 149 13.75 -0.71 -5.35
CA PHE A 149 12.47 -0.26 -4.80
C PHE A 149 11.45 0.01 -5.91
N ALA A 150 10.23 -0.51 -5.79
CA ALA A 150 9.12 -0.20 -6.68
C ALA A 150 7.81 -0.13 -5.89
N MET A 151 6.97 0.86 -6.16
CA MET A 151 5.74 1.07 -5.38
C MET A 151 4.77 -0.12 -5.44
N LEU A 152 4.52 -0.64 -6.64
CA LEU A 152 3.43 -1.60 -6.91
C LEU A 152 3.94 -2.96 -7.42
N ARG A 153 5.26 -3.19 -7.46
CA ARG A 153 5.82 -4.46 -7.98
C ARG A 153 5.30 -5.67 -7.20
N HIS A 154 5.28 -5.58 -5.88
CA HIS A 154 4.87 -6.66 -4.98
C HIS A 154 3.37 -6.97 -5.04
N LYS A 155 2.55 -6.08 -5.60
CA LYS A 155 1.10 -6.30 -5.82
C LYS A 155 0.80 -7.09 -7.08
N ASN A 156 1.77 -7.26 -7.98
CA ASN A 156 1.53 -7.96 -9.23
C ASN A 156 1.49 -9.48 -9.02
N MET A 157 0.34 -10.09 -9.31
CA MET A 157 0.08 -11.53 -9.12
C MET A 157 0.18 -12.02 -7.66
N THR A 158 -0.12 -11.14 -6.70
CA THR A 158 -0.19 -11.47 -5.27
C THR A 158 -1.61 -11.22 -4.75
N ASN A 159 -1.84 -11.56 -3.48
CA ASN A 159 -3.07 -11.25 -2.75
C ASN A 159 -2.71 -10.52 -1.46
N ASN A 160 -3.69 -9.87 -0.81
CA ASN A 160 -3.46 -9.13 0.43
C ASN A 160 -3.79 -9.98 1.66
N GLY A 161 -3.51 -11.28 1.61
CA GLY A 161 -3.72 -12.20 2.70
C GLY A 161 -5.08 -12.89 2.73
N VAL A 162 -5.32 -13.65 3.80
CA VAL A 162 -6.49 -14.51 3.98
C VAL A 162 -7.56 -13.80 4.80
N PHE A 163 -8.71 -13.59 4.16
CA PHE A 163 -9.90 -13.04 4.81
C PHE A 163 -10.87 -14.16 5.17
N ARG A 164 -11.40 -14.12 6.40
CA ARG A 164 -12.59 -14.89 6.78
C ARG A 164 -13.77 -13.93 6.81
N VAL A 165 -14.81 -14.24 6.05
CA VAL A 165 -16.00 -13.37 5.93
C VAL A 165 -17.26 -14.12 6.31
N HIS A 166 -18.26 -13.38 6.80
CA HIS A 166 -19.59 -13.90 7.02
C HIS A 166 -20.27 -14.24 5.69
N THR A 167 -20.79 -15.47 5.60
CA THR A 167 -21.51 -15.95 4.41
C THR A 167 -22.97 -15.48 4.37
N GLY A 168 -23.50 -14.97 5.48
CA GLY A 168 -24.91 -14.59 5.61
C GLY A 168 -25.87 -15.78 5.76
N LEU A 169 -25.37 -17.01 5.96
CA LEU A 169 -26.21 -18.20 6.16
C LEU A 169 -27.04 -18.14 7.45
N ASP A 170 -26.43 -17.64 8.53
CA ASP A 170 -27.09 -17.51 9.83
C ASP A 170 -27.90 -16.20 9.90
N GLU A 171 -27.30 -15.09 9.50
CA GLU A 171 -27.91 -13.77 9.44
C GLU A 171 -27.55 -13.08 8.11
N PRO A 172 -28.51 -12.95 7.17
CA PRO A 172 -28.26 -12.31 5.87
C PRO A 172 -27.74 -10.88 5.97
N ARG A 173 -28.00 -10.18 7.07
CA ARG A 173 -27.49 -8.82 7.33
C ARG A 173 -26.00 -8.74 7.61
N ASP A 174 -25.32 -9.86 7.83
CA ASP A 174 -23.89 -9.90 8.13
C ASP A 174 -23.04 -10.31 6.92
N VAL A 175 -23.65 -10.68 5.78
CA VAL A 175 -22.91 -11.08 4.57
C VAL A 175 -21.84 -10.05 4.19
N HIS A 176 -20.67 -10.53 3.75
CA HIS A 176 -19.47 -9.76 3.41
C HIS A 176 -18.73 -9.10 4.56
N GLN A 177 -19.26 -9.14 5.79
CA GLN A 177 -18.53 -8.59 6.94
C GLN A 177 -17.31 -9.47 7.25
N ILE A 178 -16.16 -8.83 7.44
CA ILE A 178 -14.90 -9.48 7.76
C ILE A 178 -14.93 -9.91 9.22
N ILE A 179 -14.59 -11.18 9.45
CA ILE A 179 -14.45 -11.80 10.77
C ILE A 179 -13.00 -11.70 11.21
N THR A 180 -12.08 -12.10 10.34
CA THR A 180 -10.63 -12.03 10.57
C THR A 180 -9.90 -11.73 9.28
N TRP A 181 -8.73 -11.12 9.43
CA TRP A 181 -7.70 -11.04 8.40
C TRP A 181 -6.41 -11.63 8.97
N GLU A 182 -5.77 -12.55 8.24
CA GLU A 182 -4.60 -13.31 8.72
C GLU A 182 -4.82 -13.96 10.09
N ASP A 183 -6.02 -14.55 10.28
CA ASP A 183 -6.52 -15.15 11.53
C ASP A 183 -6.56 -14.20 12.75
N LYS A 184 -6.34 -12.90 12.57
CA LYS A 184 -6.48 -11.86 13.60
C LYS A 184 -7.83 -11.15 13.51
N THR A 185 -8.37 -10.79 14.67
CA THR A 185 -9.58 -9.94 14.79
C THR A 185 -9.27 -8.45 14.96
N HIS A 186 -8.00 -8.14 15.25
CA HIS A 186 -7.47 -6.79 15.40
C HIS A 186 -6.09 -6.72 14.71
N ASN A 187 -5.75 -5.59 14.10
CA ASN A 187 -4.40 -5.33 13.62
C ASN A 187 -3.50 -4.88 14.78
N ASP A 188 -2.20 -4.76 14.51
CA ASP A 188 -1.15 -4.38 15.46
C ASP A 188 -0.36 -3.17 14.97
N VAL A 189 -0.96 -2.38 14.07
CA VAL A 189 -0.31 -1.23 13.43
C VAL A 189 -0.39 0.01 14.31
N TRP A 190 -1.52 0.20 15.01
CA TRP A 190 -1.73 1.37 15.86
C TRP A 190 -1.38 1.06 17.31
N PRO A 191 -0.99 2.07 18.10
CA PRO A 191 -0.74 1.89 19.52
C PRO A 191 -1.95 1.30 20.23
N ASP A 192 -1.67 0.37 21.15
CA ASP A 192 -2.65 -0.17 22.09
C ASP A 192 -3.02 0.84 23.17
N ASN A 193 -4.07 0.55 23.92
CA ASN A 193 -4.46 1.36 25.07
C ASN A 193 -3.42 1.24 26.20
N ASP A 194 -3.43 2.19 27.15
CA ASP A 194 -2.49 2.20 28.29
C ASP A 194 -2.55 0.93 29.16
N ASP A 195 -3.64 0.16 29.10
CA ASP A 195 -3.84 -1.11 29.82
C ASP A 195 -3.36 -2.35 29.04
N GLY A 196 -2.78 -2.16 27.85
CA GLY A 196 -2.29 -3.23 26.98
C GLY A 196 -3.39 -3.95 26.18
N THR A 197 -4.61 -3.42 26.14
CA THR A 197 -5.67 -3.95 25.28
C THR A 197 -5.64 -3.31 23.89
N PRO A 198 -6.03 -4.04 22.82
CA PRO A 198 -6.11 -3.47 21.48
C PRO A 198 -6.95 -2.20 21.42
N SER A 199 -6.41 -1.15 20.83
CA SER A 199 -7.14 0.11 20.66
C SER A 199 -8.28 -0.03 19.65
N VAL A 200 -9.21 0.93 19.68
CA VAL A 200 -10.29 0.99 18.68
C VAL A 200 -9.76 1.15 17.24
N CYS A 201 -8.56 1.74 17.08
CA CYS A 201 -7.89 1.91 15.78
C CYS A 201 -7.42 0.57 15.19
N ASN A 202 -7.16 -0.41 16.06
CA ASN A 202 -6.75 -1.75 15.67
C ASN A 202 -7.93 -2.64 15.27
N GLN A 203 -9.18 -2.17 15.32
CA GLN A 203 -10.34 -3.00 15.00
C GLN A 203 -10.44 -3.30 13.49
N ILE A 204 -10.55 -4.59 13.15
CA ILE A 204 -10.92 -5.02 11.81
C ILE A 204 -12.44 -5.01 11.74
N LYS A 205 -13.01 -4.07 10.97
CA LYS A 205 -14.46 -3.84 10.94
C LYS A 205 -14.95 -3.49 9.54
N GLY A 206 -16.06 -4.08 9.14
CA GLY A 206 -16.73 -3.79 7.87
C GLY A 206 -16.52 -4.87 6.82
N SER A 207 -16.80 -4.52 5.57
CA SER A 207 -16.42 -5.33 4.41
C SER A 207 -15.09 -4.86 3.80
N ASP A 208 -14.64 -5.54 2.76
CA ASP A 208 -13.51 -5.15 1.91
C ASP A 208 -13.83 -3.98 0.95
N GLY A 209 -15.07 -3.46 1.00
CA GLY A 209 -15.56 -2.40 0.12
C GLY A 209 -15.99 -2.86 -1.28
N SER A 210 -15.87 -4.15 -1.61
CA SER A 210 -16.36 -4.70 -2.89
C SER A 210 -17.88 -4.90 -2.89
N ALA A 211 -18.43 -5.19 -1.72
CA ALA A 211 -19.87 -5.33 -1.49
C ALA A 211 -20.25 -4.84 -0.08
N PHE A 212 -21.52 -4.51 0.11
CA PHE A 212 -22.07 -4.08 1.40
C PHE A 212 -23.21 -5.00 1.82
N ARG A 213 -23.49 -5.01 3.12
CA ARG A 213 -24.62 -5.75 3.69
C ARG A 213 -25.96 -5.31 3.07
N PRO A 214 -26.92 -6.22 2.86
CA PRO A 214 -28.21 -5.90 2.29
C PRO A 214 -29.07 -5.09 3.29
N LEU A 215 -30.08 -4.38 2.76
CA LEU A 215 -31.09 -3.65 3.54
C LEU A 215 -30.51 -2.54 4.44
N GLN A 216 -29.46 -1.85 4.00
CA GLN A 216 -28.97 -0.68 4.70
C GLN A 216 -30.02 0.44 4.75
N GLU A 217 -30.19 1.03 5.94
CA GLU A 217 -31.11 2.13 6.17
C GLU A 217 -30.41 3.49 6.01
N THR A 218 -31.18 4.53 5.68
CA THR A 218 -30.63 5.89 5.59
C THR A 218 -30.17 6.35 6.98
N GLY A 219 -28.88 6.66 7.11
CA GLY A 219 -28.25 7.04 8.38
C GLY A 219 -27.38 5.94 9.01
N GLU A 220 -27.38 4.73 8.46
CA GLU A 220 -26.44 3.69 8.87
C GLU A 220 -25.02 3.97 8.34
N THR A 221 -24.01 3.73 9.18
CA THR A 221 -22.59 3.82 8.79
C THR A 221 -22.12 2.50 8.18
N ALA A 222 -21.59 2.56 6.97
CA ALA A 222 -20.87 1.45 6.35
C ALA A 222 -19.38 1.53 6.70
N PHE A 223 -18.85 0.47 7.30
CA PHE A 223 -17.41 0.36 7.57
C PHE A 223 -16.73 -0.41 6.44
N ILE A 224 -15.51 -0.01 6.11
CA ILE A 224 -14.65 -0.67 5.13
C ILE A 224 -13.30 -0.89 5.81
N PHE A 225 -12.79 -2.12 5.75
CA PHE A 225 -11.43 -2.44 6.14
C PHE A 225 -10.56 -2.53 4.89
N ASN A 226 -9.43 -1.81 4.89
CA ASN A 226 -8.51 -1.77 3.76
C ASN A 226 -7.07 -1.99 4.25
N THR A 227 -6.49 -3.12 3.85
CA THR A 227 -5.12 -3.54 4.20
C THR A 227 -4.04 -2.66 3.60
N ASP A 228 -4.35 -1.87 2.58
CA ASP A 228 -3.37 -1.00 1.91
C ASP A 228 -3.19 0.33 2.64
N ILE A 229 -4.14 0.71 3.51
CA ILE A 229 -4.06 1.97 4.27
C ILE A 229 -3.32 1.77 5.59
N CYS A 230 -3.35 0.57 6.20
CA CYS A 230 -2.52 0.06 7.31
C CYS A 230 -2.94 -1.38 7.62
#